data_AF-A0A8S0XYX6-F1
#
_entry.id   AF-A0A8S0XYX6-F1
#
_cell.length_a   1.000
_cell.length_b   1.000
_cell.length_c   1.000
_cell.angle_alpha   90.00
_cell.angle_beta   90.00
_cell.angle_gamma   90.00
#
_symmetry.space_group_name_H-M   'P 1'
#
loop_
_entity.id
_entity.type
_entity.pdbx_description
1 polymer ?
#
loop_
_entity_poly.entity_id
_entity_poly.type
_entity_poly.pdbx_seq_one_letter_code
_entity_poly.pdbx_strand_id
1 'polypeptide(L)'
;MPRLEHDLQGPSDHVLICTDLDVGPELPGSGRQTIKPGSEAEKSFILDILWDLAAIPVAALATKEGIEALADAIVTAFLDTWLAHLTESKPTKRSKSWWMDECLETFRVYQLGHSLADYNKFRKACKDAKHDFFDEHIAEIATSRKRPWDLMEWVKQCKLPPCEAICNGDQPCHDMDDLWDVLHGTYNSASGQEYL
;
A
#
# COMPACT_ATOMS: atom_id res chain seq x y z
N MET A 1 -30.73 13.44 -14.68
CA MET A 1 -31.20 14.72 -14.11
C MET A 1 -31.66 14.42 -12.69
N PRO A 2 -31.08 15.08 -11.67
CA PRO A 2 -31.44 14.81 -10.28
C PRO A 2 -32.91 15.14 -10.02
N ARG A 3 -33.59 14.29 -9.26
CA ARG A 3 -35.00 14.40 -8.85
C ARG A 3 -35.08 14.56 -7.34
N LEU A 4 -36.05 15.35 -6.88
CA LEU A 4 -36.33 15.56 -5.46
C LEU A 4 -37.41 14.59 -5.00
N GLU A 5 -37.13 13.79 -3.98
CA GLU A 5 -38.06 12.80 -3.45
C GLU A 5 -38.79 13.36 -2.22
N HIS A 6 -39.80 14.19 -2.49
CA HIS A 6 -40.60 14.86 -1.46
C HIS A 6 -41.39 13.88 -0.58
N ASP A 7 -41.78 12.73 -1.13
CA ASP A 7 -42.58 11.72 -0.44
C ASP A 7 -41.76 10.94 0.62
N LEU A 8 -40.43 11.08 0.60
CA LEU A 8 -39.50 10.50 1.57
C LEU A 8 -38.99 11.53 2.60
N GLN A 9 -39.55 12.74 2.59
CA GLN A 9 -39.18 13.78 3.52
C GLN A 9 -39.79 13.48 4.92
N GLY A 10 -38.91 13.14 5.86
CA GLY A 10 -39.28 12.99 7.27
C GLY A 10 -39.50 14.34 7.97
N PRO A 11 -39.41 14.43 9.31
CA PRO A 11 -39.61 15.68 10.06
C PRO A 11 -38.49 16.74 9.83
N SER A 12 -37.56 16.48 8.93
CA SER A 12 -36.46 17.36 8.55
C SER A 12 -36.91 18.31 7.44
N ASP A 13 -36.42 19.55 7.46
CA ASP A 13 -36.62 20.55 6.39
C ASP A 13 -35.82 20.24 5.11
N HIS A 14 -34.94 19.23 5.16
CA HIS A 14 -34.18 18.74 4.01
C HIS A 14 -34.96 17.71 3.17
N VAL A 15 -34.95 17.88 1.84
CA VAL A 15 -35.49 16.92 0.86
C VAL A 15 -34.36 16.09 0.24
N LEU A 16 -34.59 14.78 0.09
CA LEU A 16 -33.62 13.89 -0.56
C LEU A 16 -33.51 14.20 -2.05
N ILE A 17 -32.27 14.31 -2.53
CA ILE A 17 -31.96 14.50 -3.95
C ILE A 17 -31.39 13.18 -4.47
N CYS A 18 -32.09 12.55 -5.41
CA CYS A 18 -31.69 11.29 -6.03
C CYS A 18 -31.33 11.53 -7.51
N THR A 19 -30.39 10.77 -8.05
CA THR A 19 -30.19 10.70 -9.50
C THR A 19 -29.90 9.26 -9.90
N ASP A 20 -30.52 8.83 -10.98
CA ASP A 20 -30.17 7.56 -11.59
C ASP A 20 -28.89 7.75 -12.39
N LEU A 21 -27.91 6.90 -12.14
CA LEU A 21 -26.70 6.79 -12.92
C LEU A 21 -26.73 5.44 -13.62
N ASP A 22 -26.82 5.46 -14.95
CA ASP A 22 -26.59 4.25 -15.75
C ASP A 22 -25.10 3.91 -15.64
N VAL A 23 -24.78 3.06 -14.68
CA VAL A 23 -23.52 2.32 -14.68
C VAL A 23 -23.69 1.25 -15.76
N GLY A 24 -23.07 1.47 -16.93
CA GLY A 24 -23.02 0.46 -17.98
C GLY A 24 -22.54 -0.89 -17.41
N PRO A 25 -22.78 -2.01 -18.12
CA PRO A 25 -22.38 -3.32 -17.61
C PRO A 25 -20.91 -3.24 -17.20
N GLU A 26 -20.64 -3.45 -15.92
CA GLU A 26 -19.27 -3.63 -15.45
C GLU A 26 -18.72 -4.80 -16.27
N LEU A 27 -17.94 -4.49 -17.31
CA LEU A 27 -16.88 -5.41 -17.68
C LEU A 27 -16.08 -5.51 -16.38
N PRO A 28 -16.02 -6.69 -15.72
CA PRO A 28 -15.14 -6.84 -14.58
C PRO A 28 -13.78 -6.41 -15.10
N GLY A 29 -13.31 -5.24 -14.65
CA GLY A 29 -12.08 -4.66 -15.17
C GLY A 29 -11.04 -5.73 -14.92
N SER A 30 -10.58 -6.39 -15.99
CA SER A 30 -9.62 -7.47 -15.86
C SER A 30 -8.45 -6.86 -15.11
N GLY A 31 -8.24 -7.36 -13.88
CA GLY A 31 -7.18 -6.83 -13.03
C GLY A 31 -5.89 -6.87 -13.83
N ARG A 32 -5.04 -5.84 -13.71
CA ARG A 32 -3.83 -5.69 -14.53
C ARG A 32 -3.15 -7.05 -14.68
N GLN A 33 -3.11 -7.62 -15.87
CA GLN A 33 -2.53 -8.94 -16.05
C GLN A 33 -1.02 -8.79 -16.09
N THR A 34 -0.31 -9.57 -15.27
CA THR A 34 1.15 -9.50 -15.19
C THR A 34 1.72 -10.87 -14.83
N ILE A 35 2.97 -11.09 -15.17
CA ILE A 35 3.75 -12.22 -14.72
C ILE A 35 4.52 -11.75 -13.49
N LYS A 36 4.35 -12.40 -12.34
CA LYS A 36 5.03 -12.02 -11.10
C LYS A 36 6.53 -12.32 -11.22
N PRO A 37 7.43 -11.34 -10.96
CA PRO A 37 8.87 -11.59 -10.95
C PRO A 37 9.26 -12.66 -9.91
N GLY A 38 10.15 -13.57 -10.30
CA GLY A 38 10.64 -14.71 -9.51
C GLY A 38 9.64 -15.85 -9.35
N SER A 39 8.48 -15.81 -10.01
CA SER A 39 7.47 -16.88 -9.90
C SER A 39 7.78 -18.06 -10.81
N GLU A 40 7.23 -19.25 -10.49
CA GLU A 40 7.31 -20.40 -11.39
C GLU A 40 6.67 -20.12 -12.75
N ALA A 41 5.61 -19.29 -12.80
CA ALA A 41 4.99 -18.85 -14.05
C ALA A 41 5.97 -18.04 -14.92
N GLU A 42 6.84 -17.21 -14.32
CA GLU A 42 7.89 -16.50 -15.07
C GLU A 42 8.94 -17.46 -15.63
N LYS A 43 9.34 -18.47 -14.86
CA LYS A 43 10.30 -19.48 -15.32
C LYS A 43 9.74 -20.28 -16.49
N SER A 44 8.48 -20.72 -16.39
CA SER A 44 7.79 -21.42 -17.48
C SER A 44 7.62 -20.54 -18.71
N PHE A 45 7.23 -19.27 -18.53
CA PHE A 45 7.15 -18.28 -19.61
C PHE A 45 8.47 -18.13 -20.38
N ILE A 46 9.60 -18.03 -19.68
CA ILE A 46 10.92 -17.91 -20.32
C ILE A 46 11.25 -19.19 -21.11
N LEU A 47 10.96 -20.36 -20.56
CA LEU A 47 11.22 -21.63 -21.24
C LEU A 47 10.35 -21.77 -22.51
N ASP A 48 9.06 -21.46 -22.41
CA ASP A 48 8.12 -21.60 -23.52
C ASP A 48 8.45 -20.63 -24.66
N ILE A 49 8.83 -19.38 -24.35
CA ILE A 49 9.32 -18.42 -25.36
C ILE A 49 10.57 -18.95 -26.08
N LEU A 50 11.51 -19.54 -25.36
CA LEU A 50 12.72 -20.07 -25.98
C LEU A 50 12.40 -21.22 -26.95
N TRP A 51 11.44 -22.06 -26.60
CA TRP A 51 10.95 -23.13 -27.48
C TRP A 51 10.25 -22.56 -28.72
N ASP A 52 9.34 -21.61 -28.52
CA ASP A 52 8.56 -21.03 -29.61
C ASP A 52 9.43 -20.23 -30.58
N LEU A 53 10.39 -19.46 -30.08
CA LEU A 53 11.36 -18.76 -30.92
C LEU A 53 12.26 -19.72 -31.70
N ALA A 54 12.65 -20.86 -31.11
CA ALA A 54 13.45 -21.88 -31.79
C ALA A 54 12.68 -22.59 -32.91
N ALA A 55 11.35 -22.61 -32.84
CA ALA A 55 10.49 -23.21 -33.86
C ALA A 55 10.23 -22.29 -35.07
N ILE A 56 10.58 -21.00 -34.99
CA ILE A 56 10.32 -20.04 -36.06
C ILE A 56 11.27 -20.29 -37.26
N PRO A 57 10.73 -20.51 -38.47
CA PRO A 57 11.55 -20.74 -39.65
C PRO A 57 12.24 -19.44 -40.12
N VAL A 58 13.57 -19.39 -40.01
CA VAL A 58 14.41 -18.22 -40.39
C VAL A 58 14.69 -18.15 -41.91
N ALA A 59 14.15 -19.08 -42.70
CA ALA A 59 14.58 -19.31 -44.08
C ALA A 59 14.23 -18.18 -45.09
N ALA A 60 13.47 -17.16 -44.71
CA ALA A 60 12.93 -16.15 -45.62
C ALA A 60 13.50 -14.73 -45.44
N LEU A 61 14.75 -14.57 -44.99
CA LEU A 61 15.38 -13.24 -44.84
C LEU A 61 15.76 -12.55 -46.15
N ALA A 62 15.56 -13.21 -47.31
CA ALA A 62 15.98 -12.69 -48.61
C ALA A 62 14.94 -11.78 -49.29
N THR A 63 13.70 -11.75 -48.81
CA THR A 63 12.60 -10.94 -49.36
C THR A 63 11.98 -10.07 -48.28
N LYS A 64 11.44 -8.91 -48.67
CA LYS A 64 10.78 -7.99 -47.75
C LYS A 64 9.60 -8.69 -47.04
N GLU A 65 8.83 -9.44 -47.82
CA GLU A 65 7.66 -10.19 -47.36
C GLU A 65 8.07 -11.29 -46.35
N GLY A 66 9.24 -11.90 -46.54
CA GLY A 66 9.76 -12.89 -45.62
C GLY A 66 10.30 -12.30 -44.31
N ILE A 67 10.83 -11.07 -44.35
CA ILE A 67 11.21 -10.31 -43.14
C ILE A 67 9.96 -9.90 -42.35
N GLU A 68 8.91 -9.42 -43.03
CA GLU A 68 7.64 -9.05 -42.40
C GLU A 68 6.96 -10.27 -41.77
N ALA A 69 6.88 -11.40 -42.49
CA ALA A 69 6.31 -12.64 -41.96
C ALA A 69 7.09 -13.19 -40.76
N LEU A 70 8.43 -13.02 -40.75
CA LEU A 70 9.26 -13.40 -39.61
C LEU A 70 8.99 -12.50 -38.39
N ALA A 71 8.87 -11.20 -38.60
CA ALA A 71 8.56 -10.24 -37.55
C ALA A 71 7.18 -10.54 -36.92
N ASP A 72 6.18 -10.81 -37.75
CA ASP A 72 4.85 -11.20 -37.30
C ASP A 72 4.89 -12.51 -36.50
N ALA A 73 5.63 -13.53 -36.97
CA ALA A 73 5.77 -14.80 -36.26
C ALA A 73 6.41 -14.63 -34.87
N ILE A 74 7.42 -13.74 -34.74
CA ILE A 74 8.02 -13.42 -33.45
C ILE A 74 6.99 -12.74 -32.55
N VAL A 75 6.27 -11.73 -33.05
CA VAL A 75 5.25 -11.02 -32.27
C VAL A 75 4.16 -11.97 -31.80
N THR A 76 3.67 -12.85 -32.67
CA THR A 76 2.67 -13.87 -32.33
C THR A 76 3.18 -14.83 -31.25
N ALA A 77 4.40 -15.36 -31.40
CA ALA A 77 5.00 -16.23 -30.38
C ALA A 77 5.09 -15.56 -29.00
N PHE A 78 5.53 -14.29 -28.96
CA PHE A 78 5.58 -13.52 -27.71
C PHE A 78 4.18 -13.25 -27.13
N LEU A 79 3.20 -12.92 -27.95
CA LEU A 79 1.84 -12.63 -27.48
C LEU A 79 1.14 -13.89 -26.97
N ASP A 80 1.26 -15.01 -27.67
CA ASP A 80 0.61 -16.27 -27.31
C ASP A 80 1.19 -16.82 -26.00
N THR A 81 2.52 -16.84 -25.87
CA THR A 81 3.20 -17.23 -24.62
C THR A 81 2.89 -16.26 -23.49
N TRP A 82 2.87 -14.96 -23.75
CA TRP A 82 2.52 -13.97 -22.75
C TRP A 82 1.11 -14.21 -22.23
N LEU A 83 0.11 -14.31 -23.11
CA LEU A 83 -1.29 -14.54 -22.75
C LEU A 83 -1.49 -15.87 -21.99
N ALA A 84 -0.75 -16.93 -22.34
CA ALA A 84 -0.80 -18.22 -21.66
C ALA A 84 -0.31 -18.16 -20.19
N HIS A 85 0.66 -17.27 -19.91
CA HIS A 85 1.28 -17.14 -18.58
C HIS A 85 0.80 -15.93 -17.78
N LEU A 86 -0.13 -15.15 -18.33
CA LEU A 86 -0.72 -14.02 -17.63
C LEU A 86 -1.44 -14.48 -16.36
N THR A 87 -1.02 -13.93 -15.23
CA THR A 87 -1.78 -14.02 -14.00
C THR A 87 -2.55 -12.71 -13.78
N GLU A 88 -3.81 -12.81 -13.37
CA GLU A 88 -4.55 -11.62 -12.94
C GLU A 88 -3.84 -11.03 -11.71
N SER A 89 -3.27 -9.83 -11.85
CA SER A 89 -2.83 -9.14 -10.65
C SER A 89 -4.08 -8.69 -9.89
N LYS A 90 -4.12 -9.03 -8.60
CA LYS A 90 -5.19 -8.55 -7.71
C LYS A 90 -5.23 -7.02 -7.83
N PRO A 91 -6.34 -6.42 -8.28
CA PRO A 91 -6.39 -5.05 -8.84
C PRO A 91 -6.14 -3.93 -7.84
N THR A 92 -5.68 -4.22 -6.63
CA THR A 92 -5.46 -3.18 -5.63
C THR A 92 -4.05 -3.27 -5.06
N LYS A 93 -3.26 -2.20 -5.22
CA LYS A 93 -2.10 -1.88 -4.36
C LYS A 93 -2.48 -1.78 -2.87
N ARG A 94 -3.79 -1.73 -2.58
CA ARG A 94 -4.42 -1.79 -1.26
C ARG A 94 -5.05 -3.13 -0.93
N SER A 95 -4.90 -4.16 -1.77
CA SER A 95 -5.22 -5.52 -1.35
C SER A 95 -4.23 -5.80 -0.24
N LYS A 96 -4.80 -5.88 0.95
CA LYS A 96 -4.09 -6.18 2.17
C LYS A 96 -3.36 -7.50 1.90
N SER A 97 -2.05 -7.46 1.68
CA SER A 97 -1.25 -8.68 1.45
C SER A 97 -1.36 -9.65 2.64
N TRP A 98 -1.65 -9.10 3.81
CA TRP A 98 -2.00 -9.83 5.03
C TRP A 98 -3.42 -10.45 5.03
N TRP A 99 -4.26 -10.15 4.05
CA TRP A 99 -5.65 -10.65 4.01
C TRP A 99 -5.68 -12.08 3.47
N MET A 100 -5.97 -13.02 4.36
CA MET A 100 -6.04 -14.44 4.08
C MET A 100 -7.48 -14.95 3.91
N ASP A 101 -7.64 -16.18 3.43
CA ASP A 101 -8.94 -16.80 3.18
C ASP A 101 -9.82 -16.87 4.44
N GLU A 102 -9.21 -16.99 5.62
CA GLU A 102 -9.91 -16.94 6.92
C GLU A 102 -10.60 -15.59 7.17
N CYS A 103 -9.97 -14.48 6.78
CA CYS A 103 -10.58 -13.14 6.84
C CYS A 103 -11.77 -13.03 5.89
N LEU A 104 -11.70 -13.67 4.72
CA LEU A 104 -12.80 -13.67 3.76
C LEU A 104 -13.97 -14.52 4.25
N GLU A 105 -13.69 -15.69 4.82
CA GLU A 105 -14.73 -16.61 5.29
C GLU A 105 -15.49 -16.03 6.49
N THR A 106 -14.77 -15.51 7.48
CA THR A 106 -15.39 -14.84 8.64
C THR A 106 -16.15 -13.58 8.24
N PHE A 107 -15.71 -12.87 7.20
CA PHE A 107 -16.43 -11.72 6.64
C PHE A 107 -17.75 -12.13 5.99
N ARG A 108 -17.77 -13.22 5.22
CA ARG A 108 -19.00 -13.75 4.59
C ARG A 108 -20.03 -14.16 5.65
N VAL A 109 -19.59 -14.84 6.70
CA VAL A 109 -20.46 -15.22 7.83
C VAL A 109 -21.04 -13.98 8.50
N TYR A 110 -20.22 -12.95 8.73
CA TYR A 110 -20.69 -11.67 9.28
C TYR A 110 -21.69 -10.96 8.35
N GLN A 111 -21.44 -10.93 7.04
CA GLN A 111 -22.37 -10.30 6.08
C GLN A 111 -23.74 -10.98 6.04
N LEU A 112 -23.79 -12.30 6.21
CA LEU A 112 -25.06 -13.04 6.22
C LEU A 112 -25.83 -12.86 7.54
N GLY A 113 -25.11 -12.86 8.68
CA GLY A 113 -25.72 -12.85 9.99
C GLY A 113 -25.92 -11.46 10.62
N HIS A 114 -25.13 -10.46 10.20
CA HIS A 114 -25.02 -9.11 10.81
C HIS A 114 -24.91 -9.11 12.34
N SER A 115 -24.47 -10.22 12.93
CA SER A 115 -24.39 -10.42 14.37
C SER A 115 -23.10 -9.82 14.94
N LEU A 116 -23.18 -9.27 16.15
CA LEU A 116 -22.02 -8.77 16.88
C LEU A 116 -21.00 -9.88 17.17
N ALA A 117 -21.46 -11.10 17.40
CA ALA A 117 -20.58 -12.25 17.62
C ALA A 117 -19.74 -12.58 16.39
N ASP A 118 -20.35 -12.52 15.19
CA ASP A 118 -19.66 -12.79 13.93
C ASP A 118 -18.78 -11.62 13.51
N TYR A 119 -19.17 -10.38 13.83
CA TYR A 119 -18.29 -9.22 13.70
C TYR A 119 -17.02 -9.38 14.55
N ASN A 120 -17.14 -9.85 15.79
CA ASN A 120 -15.98 -10.07 16.67
C ASN A 120 -15.06 -11.16 16.13
N LYS A 121 -15.61 -12.25 15.57
CA LYS A 121 -14.81 -13.30 14.90
C LYS A 121 -14.07 -12.74 13.69
N PHE A 122 -14.76 -12.01 12.81
CA PHE A 122 -14.16 -11.35 11.66
C PHE A 122 -13.05 -10.37 12.07
N ARG A 123 -13.31 -9.55 13.08
CA ARG A 123 -12.33 -8.59 13.62
C ARG A 123 -11.10 -9.31 14.17
N LYS A 124 -11.29 -10.44 14.86
CA LYS A 124 -10.19 -11.26 15.40
C LYS A 124 -9.36 -11.86 14.26
N ALA A 125 -9.98 -12.53 13.29
CA ALA A 125 -9.28 -13.10 12.13
C ALA A 125 -8.46 -12.03 11.38
N CYS A 126 -9.04 -10.84 11.17
CA CYS A 126 -8.31 -9.72 10.58
C CYS A 126 -7.15 -9.20 11.42
N LYS A 127 -7.24 -9.30 12.75
CA LYS A 127 -6.16 -8.87 13.64
C LYS A 127 -5.02 -9.89 13.60
N ASP A 128 -5.35 -11.17 13.70
CA ASP A 128 -4.38 -12.26 13.74
C ASP A 128 -3.61 -12.33 12.41
N ALA A 129 -4.31 -12.31 11.27
CA ALA A 129 -3.68 -12.31 9.96
C ALA A 129 -2.77 -11.09 9.69
N LYS A 130 -3.09 -9.92 10.27
CA LYS A 130 -2.18 -8.76 10.23
C LYS A 130 -0.92 -9.00 11.05
N HIS A 131 -1.08 -9.49 12.28
CA HIS A 131 0.03 -9.74 13.18
C HIS A 131 1.00 -10.71 12.54
N ASP A 132 0.52 -11.87 12.08
CA ASP A 132 1.35 -12.90 11.47
C ASP A 132 2.14 -12.36 10.26
N PHE A 133 1.47 -11.63 9.37
CA PHE A 133 2.12 -11.04 8.19
C PHE A 133 3.20 -10.02 8.55
N PHE A 134 2.90 -9.10 9.47
CA PHE A 134 3.87 -8.05 9.83
C PHE A 134 5.00 -8.59 10.71
N ASP A 135 4.74 -9.56 11.58
CA ASP A 135 5.77 -10.19 12.41
C ASP A 135 6.73 -11.00 11.55
N GLU A 136 6.22 -11.76 10.56
CA GLU A 136 7.06 -12.44 9.55
C GLU A 136 7.90 -11.44 8.76
N HIS A 137 7.29 -10.35 8.29
CA HIS A 137 8.00 -9.35 7.50
C HIS A 137 9.04 -8.58 8.33
N ILE A 138 8.77 -8.30 9.61
CA ILE A 138 9.73 -7.71 10.54
C ILE A 138 10.91 -8.66 10.77
N ALA A 139 10.64 -9.96 10.96
CA ALA A 139 11.68 -10.97 11.13
C ALA A 139 12.54 -11.12 9.86
N GLU A 140 11.91 -11.14 8.68
CA GLU A 140 12.60 -11.12 7.39
C GLU A 140 13.50 -9.89 7.26
N ILE A 141 12.97 -8.69 7.49
CA ILE A 141 13.74 -7.44 7.40
C ILE A 141 14.89 -7.45 8.39
N ALA A 142 14.67 -7.87 9.63
CA ALA A 142 15.69 -7.87 10.68
C ALA A 142 16.84 -8.86 10.43
N THR A 143 16.58 -9.93 9.68
CA THR A 143 17.56 -11.00 9.39
C THR A 143 18.27 -10.80 8.06
N SER A 144 17.56 -10.36 7.02
CA SER A 144 18.06 -10.27 5.64
C SER A 144 18.57 -8.89 5.25
N ARG A 145 18.06 -7.83 5.88
CA ARG A 145 18.45 -6.44 5.66
C ARG A 145 18.91 -5.87 7.00
N LYS A 146 19.68 -4.76 7.01
CA LYS A 146 20.07 -4.12 8.30
C LYS A 146 18.81 -3.75 9.10
N ARG A 147 18.99 -3.44 10.40
CA ARG A 147 17.92 -3.29 11.40
C ARG A 147 16.71 -2.55 10.78
N PRO A 148 15.46 -2.96 11.03
CA PRO A 148 14.27 -2.32 10.42
C PRO A 148 14.24 -0.79 10.59
N TRP A 149 14.84 -0.32 11.69
CA TRP A 149 15.05 1.07 12.09
C TRP A 149 16.05 1.85 11.20
N ASP A 150 16.95 1.17 10.51
CA ASP A 150 17.94 1.75 9.60
C ASP A 150 17.36 2.03 8.20
N LEU A 151 16.11 1.59 7.93
CA LEU A 151 15.45 1.69 6.61
C LEU A 151 14.41 2.80 6.50
N MET A 152 13.99 3.40 7.62
CA MET A 152 13.12 4.57 7.58
C MET A 152 13.99 5.84 7.47
N GLU A 153 13.61 6.80 6.62
CA GLU A 153 14.15 8.18 6.62
C GLU A 153 13.50 9.06 7.71
N TRP A 154 12.97 8.45 8.77
CA TRP A 154 12.42 9.13 9.94
C TRP A 154 13.39 10.06 10.67
N VAL A 155 14.69 9.98 10.39
CA VAL A 155 15.68 10.98 10.81
C VAL A 155 16.34 11.53 9.55
N LYS A 156 15.77 12.61 8.99
CA LYS A 156 16.66 13.64 8.42
C LYS A 156 17.72 13.87 9.47
N GLN A 157 19.01 13.87 9.10
CA GLN A 157 20.11 14.19 10.01
C GLN A 157 19.64 15.29 10.94
N CYS A 158 19.52 14.99 12.25
CA CYS A 158 19.12 15.99 13.23
C CYS A 158 20.12 17.11 13.10
N LYS A 159 19.73 18.18 12.39
CA LYS A 159 20.46 19.43 12.43
C LYS A 159 20.31 19.84 13.88
N LEU A 160 21.38 19.67 14.65
CA LEU A 160 21.46 20.29 15.96
C LEU A 160 21.06 21.75 15.71
N PRO A 161 20.09 22.31 16.47
CA PRO A 161 19.84 23.73 16.37
C PRO A 161 21.19 24.45 16.52
N PRO A 162 21.38 25.60 15.86
CA PRO A 162 22.57 26.43 16.11
C PRO A 162 22.77 26.48 17.62
N CYS A 163 23.96 26.14 18.10
CA CYS A 163 24.29 26.25 19.52
C CYS A 163 24.24 27.74 19.87
N GLU A 164 23.09 28.20 20.31
CA GLU A 164 22.92 29.52 20.91
C GLU A 164 23.33 29.40 22.38
N ALA A 165 24.16 30.34 22.85
CA ALA A 165 24.51 30.41 24.25
C ALA A 165 23.22 30.64 25.06
N ILE A 166 23.07 29.94 26.17
CA ILE A 166 21.96 30.17 27.09
C ILE A 166 22.15 31.58 27.68
N CYS A 167 21.16 32.45 27.50
CA CYS A 167 21.19 33.84 27.95
C CYS A 167 20.21 34.07 29.11
N ASN A 168 20.61 34.90 30.07
CA ASN A 168 19.71 35.47 31.06
C ASN A 168 19.28 36.87 30.58
N GLY A 169 18.12 36.95 29.92
CA GLY A 169 17.75 38.16 29.18
C GLY A 169 18.67 38.37 27.95
N ASP A 170 19.31 39.53 27.84
CA ASP A 170 20.21 39.88 26.73
C ASP A 170 21.68 39.49 26.99
N GLN A 171 22.00 38.90 28.14
CA GLN A 171 23.37 38.58 28.54
C GLN A 171 23.63 37.07 28.51
N PRO A 172 24.64 36.58 27.77
CA PRO A 172 24.99 35.16 27.74
C PRO A 172 25.56 34.70 29.07
N CYS A 173 25.13 33.51 29.53
CA CYS A 173 25.67 32.88 30.73
C CYS A 173 27.07 32.34 30.43
N HIS A 174 28.07 32.86 31.14
CA HIS A 174 29.48 32.47 30.96
C HIS A 174 30.02 31.58 32.09
N ASP A 175 29.26 31.43 33.17
CA ASP A 175 29.61 30.60 34.32
C ASP A 175 28.52 29.54 34.58
N MET A 176 28.91 28.45 35.22
CA MET A 176 28.04 27.32 35.55
C MET A 176 26.99 27.69 36.59
N ASP A 177 27.35 28.53 37.57
CA ASP A 177 26.41 28.95 38.63
C ASP A 177 25.28 29.80 38.03
N ASP A 178 25.62 30.78 37.18
CA ASP A 178 24.64 31.59 36.43
C ASP A 178 23.72 30.71 35.56
N LEU A 179 24.29 29.70 34.90
CA LEU A 179 23.52 28.75 34.08
C LEU A 179 22.49 27.98 34.93
N TRP A 180 22.91 27.48 36.09
CA TRP A 180 22.04 26.74 36.99
C TRP A 180 20.92 27.61 37.56
N ASP A 181 21.21 28.87 37.89
CA ASP A 181 20.21 29.82 38.38
C ASP A 181 19.16 30.14 37.29
N VAL A 182 19.58 30.36 36.04
CA VAL A 182 18.64 30.56 34.91
C VAL A 182 17.76 29.32 34.71
N LEU A 183 18.36 28.14 34.74
CA LEU A 183 17.61 26.89 34.56
C LEU A 183 16.63 26.69 35.71
N HIS A 184 17.07 26.88 36.95
CA HIS A 184 16.24 26.74 38.13
C HIS A 184 15.08 27.73 38.11
N GLY A 185 15.32 29.00 37.76
CA GLY A 185 14.28 30.01 37.59
C GLY A 185 13.28 29.66 36.49
N THR A 186 13.73 29.12 35.36
CA THR A 186 12.85 28.74 34.25
C THR A 186 11.89 27.61 34.65
N TYR A 187 12.41 26.55 35.27
CA TYR A 187 11.61 25.36 35.61
C TYR A 187 10.84 25.49 36.92
N ASN A 188 11.27 26.37 37.84
CA ASN A 188 10.63 26.59 39.13
C ASN A 188 10.03 28.00 39.30
N SER A 189 9.80 28.74 38.21
CA SER A 189 9.22 30.09 38.23
C SER A 189 7.88 30.23 38.99
N ALA A 190 7.15 29.13 39.17
CA ALA A 190 5.89 29.07 39.91
C ALA A 190 6.05 28.62 41.38
N SER A 191 7.23 28.19 41.82
CA SER A 191 7.45 27.74 43.19
C SER A 191 7.54 28.94 44.14
N GLY A 192 6.41 29.32 44.75
CA GLY A 192 6.34 30.45 45.69
C GLY A 192 5.21 31.46 45.42
N GLN A 193 4.38 31.26 44.40
CA GLN A 193 3.13 32.03 44.30
C GLN A 193 2.17 31.55 45.39
N GLU A 194 2.05 32.30 46.50
CA GLU A 194 0.91 32.18 47.39
C GLU A 194 -0.36 32.49 46.60
N TYR A 195 -1.27 31.52 46.54
CA TYR A 195 -2.58 31.70 45.92
C TYR A 195 -3.37 32.73 46.75
N LEU A 196 -3.49 33.96 46.23
CA LEU A 196 -4.45 34.97 46.72
C LEU A 196 -5.87 34.63 46.25
#